data_AF-X1NVV4-F1
#
_entry.id   AF-X1NVV4-F1
#
_cell.length_a   1.000
_cell.length_b   1.000
_cell.length_c   1.000
_cell.angle_alpha   90.00
_cell.angle_beta   90.00
_cell.angle_gamma   90.00
#
_symmetry.space_group_name_H-M   'P 1'
#
loop_
_entity.id
_entity.type
_entity.pdbx_description
1 polymer ?
#
loop_
_entity_poly.entity_id
_entity_poly.type
_entity_poly.pdbx_seq_one_letter_code
_entity_poly.pdbx_strand_id
1 'polypeptide(L)'
;MSFVLGDTLDVTVSAGDEYANRQDYTWTFIVKDDIKPPYFTVASPVNPDLTHPDENIALVFPSDIDKLKVTTSLKGSLNENMPGLWAWSDSVYIFTPSSPYPLGYQLTLTVDATDIHNNSIP
;
A
#
# COMPACT_ATOMS: atom_id res chain seq x y z
N MET A 1 -26.34 12.46 19.03
CA MET A 1 -25.50 11.24 19.09
C MET A 1 -24.41 11.42 18.06
N SER A 2 -23.16 11.26 18.47
CA SER A 2 -22.00 11.32 17.57
C SER A 2 -21.38 9.93 17.57
N PHE A 3 -21.10 9.38 16.39
CA PHE A 3 -20.42 8.09 16.27
C PHE A 3 -18.94 8.25 16.63
N VAL A 4 -18.36 7.27 17.32
CA VAL A 4 -16.96 7.28 17.73
C VAL A 4 -16.12 6.53 16.70
N LEU A 5 -14.85 6.92 16.58
CA LEU A 5 -13.90 6.24 15.71
C LEU A 5 -13.75 4.76 16.11
N GLY A 6 -13.80 3.86 15.12
CA GLY A 6 -13.72 2.42 15.34
C GLY A 6 -15.05 1.75 15.71
N ASP A 7 -16.14 2.51 15.82
CA ASP A 7 -17.47 1.93 16.05
C ASP A 7 -17.93 1.14 14.83
N THR A 8 -18.32 -0.11 15.06
CA THR A 8 -19.10 -0.91 14.12
C THR A 8 -20.57 -0.60 14.32
N LEU A 9 -21.23 -0.11 13.28
CA LEU A 9 -22.63 0.26 13.28
C LEU A 9 -23.43 -0.74 12.45
N ASP A 10 -24.39 -1.37 13.11
CA ASP A 10 -25.40 -2.21 12.46
C ASP A 10 -26.63 -1.35 12.17
N VAL A 11 -26.97 -1.23 10.89
CA VAL A 11 -28.19 -0.54 10.46
C VAL A 11 -29.20 -1.57 10.01
N THR A 12 -30.35 -1.57 10.66
CA THR A 12 -31.50 -2.38 10.27
C THR A 12 -32.64 -1.45 9.89
N VAL A 13 -33.11 -1.57 8.65
CA VAL A 13 -34.27 -0.84 8.14
C VAL A 13 -35.36 -1.85 7.84
N SER A 14 -36.50 -1.72 8.49
CA SER A 14 -37.71 -2.45 8.15
C SER A 14 -38.64 -1.53 7.37
N ALA A 15 -38.90 -1.87 6.11
CA ALA A 15 -39.78 -1.12 5.24
C ALA A 15 -41.04 -1.93 4.96
N GLY A 16 -42.18 -1.25 4.84
CA GLY A 16 -43.40 -1.85 4.34
C GLY A 16 -44.28 -0.84 3.62
N ASP A 17 -45.14 -1.34 2.73
CA ASP A 17 -46.11 -0.55 1.99
C ASP A 17 -47.54 -0.78 2.49
N GLU A 18 -48.48 0.01 1.96
CA GLU A 18 -49.91 -0.07 2.29
C GLU A 18 -50.55 -1.41 1.87
N TYR A 19 -49.87 -2.17 1.00
CA TYR A 19 -50.29 -3.49 0.53
C TYR A 19 -49.70 -4.64 1.37
N ALA A 20 -49.13 -4.33 2.53
CA ALA A 20 -48.53 -5.27 3.48
C ALA A 20 -47.29 -6.02 2.94
N ASN A 21 -46.66 -5.53 1.87
CA ASN A 21 -45.33 -6.00 1.51
C ASN A 21 -44.35 -5.53 2.58
N ARG A 22 -43.47 -6.43 3.04
CA ARG A 22 -42.42 -6.11 4.02
C ARG A 22 -41.07 -6.54 3.50
N GLN A 23 -40.08 -5.70 3.74
CA GLN A 23 -38.70 -6.03 3.47
C GLN A 23 -37.80 -5.43 4.53
N ASP A 24 -36.94 -6.28 5.08
CA ASP A 24 -35.90 -5.87 6.00
C ASP A 24 -34.57 -5.81 5.26
N TYR A 25 -33.83 -4.74 5.51
CA TYR A 25 -32.47 -4.54 5.02
C TYR A 25 -31.54 -4.37 6.22
N THR A 26 -30.46 -5.14 6.23
CA THR A 26 -29.41 -5.01 7.23
C THR A 26 -28.07 -4.84 6.52
N TRP A 27 -27.32 -3.82 6.95
CA TRP A 27 -25.93 -3.66 6.56
C TRP A 27 -25.11 -3.14 7.73
N THR A 28 -23.80 -3.34 7.64
CA THR A 28 -22.86 -2.93 8.68
C THR A 28 -21.81 -2.01 8.07
N PHE A 29 -21.36 -1.03 8.84
CA PHE A 29 -20.21 -0.20 8.46
C PHE A 29 -19.40 0.18 9.69
N ILE A 30 -18.12 0.48 9.46
CA ILE A 30 -17.18 0.86 10.52
C ILE A 30 -16.80 2.32 10.31
N VAL A 31 -16.85 3.12 11.36
CA VAL A 31 -16.37 4.52 11.31
C VAL A 31 -14.84 4.51 11.37
N LYS A 32 -14.19 4.99 10.30
CA LYS A 32 -12.74 5.14 10.21
C LYS A 32 -12.33 6.62 10.18
N ASP A 33 -11.13 6.93 10.67
CA ASP A 33 -10.57 8.31 10.67
C ASP A 33 -10.04 8.69 9.30
N ASP A 34 -9.35 7.73 8.69
CA ASP A 34 -8.86 7.84 7.33
C ASP A 34 -9.28 6.62 6.52
N ILE A 35 -9.71 6.89 5.29
CA ILE A 35 -10.10 5.91 4.28
C ILE A 35 -9.25 6.04 3.01
N LYS A 36 -8.31 6.98 2.98
CA LYS A 36 -7.44 7.22 1.84
C LYS A 36 -6.27 6.23 1.90
N PRO A 37 -6.08 5.41 0.85
CA PRO A 37 -4.91 4.55 0.76
C PRO A 37 -3.60 5.35 0.82
N PRO A 38 -2.52 4.79 1.38
CA PRO A 38 -1.20 5.40 1.30
C PRO A 38 -0.74 5.46 -0.16
N TYR A 39 0.27 6.28 -0.44
CA TYR A 39 0.96 6.30 -1.73
C TYR A 39 2.47 6.32 -1.48
N PHE A 40 3.25 6.02 -2.51
CA PHE A 40 4.71 6.20 -2.47
C PHE A 40 5.19 6.87 -3.74
N THR A 41 6.38 7.44 -3.69
CA THR A 41 7.06 7.99 -4.86
C THR A 41 8.44 7.36 -5.00
N VAL A 42 8.88 7.13 -6.24
CA VAL A 42 10.23 6.66 -6.52
C VAL A 42 11.14 7.89 -6.59
N ALA A 43 12.02 8.05 -5.61
CA ALA A 43 13.01 9.12 -5.58
C ALA A 43 14.30 8.75 -6.33
N SER A 44 14.63 7.47 -6.36
CA SER A 44 15.77 6.93 -7.09
C SER A 44 15.42 5.56 -7.66
N PRO A 45 15.76 5.24 -8.92
CA PRO A 45 16.42 6.11 -9.90
C PRO A 45 15.51 7.27 -10.35
N VAL A 46 16.11 8.42 -10.68
CA VAL A 46 15.36 9.59 -11.18
C VAL A 46 14.78 9.32 -12.58
N ASN A 47 15.49 8.51 -13.38
CA ASN A 47 15.01 8.01 -14.66
C ASN A 47 14.93 6.47 -14.63
N PRO A 48 13.73 5.89 -14.59
CA PRO A 48 13.55 4.43 -14.60
C PRO A 48 14.15 3.73 -15.83
N ASP A 49 14.25 4.44 -16.96
CA ASP A 49 14.79 3.89 -18.21
C ASP A 49 16.33 3.90 -18.24
N LEU A 50 16.98 4.64 -17.33
CA LEU A 50 18.42 4.84 -17.28
C LEU A 50 18.93 4.71 -15.85
N THR A 51 18.91 3.48 -15.33
CA THR A 51 19.43 3.15 -14.00
C THR A 51 20.88 2.69 -14.10
N HIS A 52 21.78 3.21 -13.26
CA HIS A 52 23.14 2.69 -13.16
C HIS A 52 23.14 1.29 -12.52
N PRO A 53 24.00 0.34 -12.93
CA PRO A 53 24.01 -1.02 -12.39
C PRO A 53 24.13 -1.12 -10.86
N ASP A 54 24.79 -0.15 -10.24
CA ASP A 54 24.99 -0.11 -8.77
C ASP A 54 24.10 0.94 -8.08
N GLU A 55 23.08 1.44 -8.76
CA GLU A 55 22.21 2.49 -8.22
C GLU A 55 21.27 1.95 -7.14
N ASN A 56 21.13 2.70 -6.05
CA ASN A 56 20.14 2.38 -5.04
C ASN A 56 18.74 2.76 -5.52
N ILE A 57 17.75 1.96 -5.14
CA ILE A 57 16.35 2.30 -5.35
C ILE A 57 15.80 2.92 -4.07
N ALA A 58 15.23 4.11 -4.14
CA ALA A 58 14.71 4.83 -2.98
C ALA A 58 13.22 5.13 -3.18
N LEU A 59 12.40 4.68 -2.22
CA LEU A 59 10.97 4.91 -2.16
C LEU A 59 10.65 5.86 -1.01
N VAL A 60 9.93 6.94 -1.29
CA VAL A 60 9.52 7.91 -0.26
C VAL A 60 8.05 7.65 0.07
N PHE A 61 7.80 7.38 1.35
CA PHE A 61 6.47 7.16 1.90
C PHE A 61 6.00 8.35 2.75
N PRO A 62 4.68 8.52 2.91
CA PRO A 62 4.11 9.47 3.85
C PRO A 62 4.36 9.03 5.31
N SER A 63 4.19 9.95 6.24
CA SER A 63 4.53 9.76 7.67
C SER A 63 3.62 8.80 8.42
N ASP A 64 2.43 8.53 7.88
CA ASP A 64 1.40 7.65 8.42
C ASP A 64 1.53 6.20 7.96
N ILE A 65 2.60 5.85 7.22
CA ILE A 65 2.83 4.47 6.79
C ILE A 65 3.20 3.56 7.97
N ASP A 66 2.62 2.36 8.03
CA ASP A 66 3.06 1.31 8.94
C ASP A 66 4.27 0.57 8.32
N LYS A 67 5.47 0.97 8.74
CA LYS A 67 6.74 0.45 8.21
C LYS A 67 6.91 -1.07 8.37
N LEU A 68 6.20 -1.70 9.32
CA LEU A 68 6.26 -3.16 9.53
C LEU A 68 5.38 -3.93 8.53
N LYS A 69 4.42 -3.24 7.89
CA LYS A 69 3.51 -3.82 6.90
C LYS A 69 3.87 -3.45 5.45
N VAL A 70 5.05 -2.87 5.23
CA VAL A 70 5.56 -2.62 3.88
C VAL A 70 6.33 -3.85 3.41
N THR A 71 5.88 -4.44 2.31
CA THR A 71 6.57 -5.54 1.63
C THR A 71 6.94 -5.14 0.22
N THR A 72 8.17 -5.44 -0.17
CA THR A 72 8.71 -5.09 -1.48
C THR A 72 9.27 -6.32 -2.18
N SER A 73 9.10 -6.36 -3.50
CA SER A 73 9.63 -7.40 -4.36
C SER A 73 10.27 -6.75 -5.57
N LEU A 74 11.59 -6.93 -5.73
CA LEU A 74 12.33 -6.42 -6.87
C LEU A 74 12.80 -7.60 -7.72
N LYS A 75 12.31 -7.64 -8.96
CA LYS A 75 12.59 -8.73 -9.89
C LYS A 75 13.20 -8.25 -11.18
N GLY A 76 14.11 -9.06 -11.74
CA GLY A 76 14.67 -8.83 -13.06
C GLY A 76 13.78 -9.36 -14.18
N SER A 77 14.29 -9.28 -15.41
CA SER A 77 13.55 -9.67 -16.62
C SER A 77 13.26 -11.16 -16.71
N LEU A 78 14.01 -11.99 -15.98
CA LEU A 78 13.79 -13.44 -15.90
C LEU A 78 12.96 -13.82 -14.66
N ASN A 79 12.30 -12.84 -14.01
CA ASN A 79 11.47 -13.00 -12.81
C ASN A 79 12.26 -13.50 -11.58
N GLU A 80 13.58 -13.31 -11.59
CA GLU A 80 14.51 -13.60 -10.52
C GLU A 80 14.59 -12.45 -9.52
N ASN A 81 14.73 -12.77 -8.23
CA ASN A 81 14.87 -11.75 -7.21
C ASN A 81 16.24 -11.08 -7.30
N MET A 82 16.24 -9.75 -7.32
CA MET A 82 17.49 -8.98 -7.29
C MET A 82 18.15 -9.08 -5.91
N PRO A 83 19.44 -9.45 -5.85
CA PRO A 83 20.14 -9.63 -4.59
C PRO A 83 20.46 -8.26 -3.98
N GLY A 84 20.08 -8.08 -2.71
CA GLY A 84 20.27 -6.83 -1.99
C GLY A 84 19.49 -6.80 -0.70
N LEU A 85 19.53 -5.65 -0.03
CA LEU A 85 18.87 -5.43 1.25
C LEU A 85 18.03 -4.16 1.20
N TRP A 86 16.86 -4.23 1.82
CA TRP A 86 16.04 -3.06 2.07
C TRP A 86 16.27 -2.52 3.48
N ALA A 87 16.36 -1.20 3.60
CA ALA A 87 16.51 -0.53 4.88
C ALA A 87 15.72 0.78 4.91
N TRP A 88 15.14 1.09 6.06
CA TRP A 88 14.49 2.38 6.28
C TRP A 88 15.52 3.44 6.71
N SER A 89 15.40 4.62 6.12
CA SER A 89 16.02 5.85 6.58
C SER A 89 14.90 6.89 6.70
N ASP A 90 14.45 7.13 7.93
CA ASP A 90 13.30 7.97 8.23
C ASP A 90 12.03 7.54 7.45
N SER A 91 11.55 8.36 6.50
CA SER A 91 10.41 8.07 5.64
C SER A 91 10.78 7.45 4.29
N VAL A 92 12.07 7.16 4.07
CA VAL A 92 12.59 6.63 2.82
C VAL A 92 12.96 5.16 3.00
N TYR A 93 12.43 4.29 2.15
CA TYR A 93 12.77 2.89 2.09
C TYR A 93 13.74 2.65 0.94
N ILE A 94 14.95 2.21 1.26
CA ILE A 94 16.08 2.17 0.33
C ILE A 94 16.49 0.72 0.10
N PHE A 95 16.51 0.30 -1.16
CA PHE A 95 17.13 -0.94 -1.59
C PHE A 95 18.58 -0.67 -1.99
N THR A 96 19.50 -1.41 -1.37
CA THR A 96 20.92 -1.43 -1.75
C THR A 96 21.22 -2.77 -2.42
N PRO A 97 21.55 -2.78 -3.73
CA PRO A 97 21.94 -4.01 -4.41
C PRO A 97 23.25 -4.56 -3.83
N SER A 98 23.33 -5.87 -3.62
CA SER A 98 24.58 -6.52 -3.17
C SER A 98 25.52 -6.86 -4.33
N SER A 99 25.02 -6.79 -5.56
CA SER A 99 25.78 -6.94 -6.80
C SER A 99 25.17 -6.06 -7.90
N PRO A 100 25.97 -5.61 -8.88
CA PRO A 100 25.46 -4.79 -9.96
C PRO A 100 24.30 -5.45 -10.70
N TYR A 101 23.29 -4.67 -11.07
CA TYR A 101 22.19 -5.12 -11.91
C TYR A 101 22.71 -5.57 -13.29
N PRO A 102 22.16 -6.66 -13.86
CA PRO A 102 22.51 -7.07 -15.21
C PRO A 102 22.15 -5.99 -16.24
N LEU A 103 23.08 -5.70 -17.15
CA LEU A 103 22.86 -4.71 -18.20
C LEU A 103 21.74 -5.15 -19.15
N GLY A 104 20.84 -4.23 -19.47
CA GLY A 104 19.71 -4.47 -20.38
C GLY A 104 18.52 -5.19 -19.74
N TYR A 105 18.54 -5.43 -18.43
CA TYR A 105 17.39 -6.00 -17.73
C TYR A 105 16.38 -4.91 -17.38
N GLN A 106 15.12 -5.18 -17.67
CA GLN A 106 14.00 -4.49 -17.06
C GLN A 106 13.79 -5.01 -15.64
N LEU A 107 13.85 -4.09 -14.68
CA LEU A 107 13.54 -4.35 -13.28
C LEU A 107 12.05 -4.05 -13.02
N THR A 108 11.37 -4.97 -12.37
CA THR A 108 9.98 -4.81 -11.93
C THR A 108 9.95 -4.74 -10.41
N LEU A 109 9.52 -3.60 -9.88
CA LEU A 109 9.33 -3.38 -8.46
C LEU A 109 7.83 -3.44 -8.12
N THR A 110 7.47 -4.33 -7.20
CA THR A 110 6.14 -4.41 -6.60
C THR A 110 6.22 -4.03 -5.13
N VAL A 111 5.27 -3.23 -4.67
CA VAL A 111 5.25 -2.67 -3.31
C VAL A 111 3.84 -2.81 -2.77
N ASP A 112 3.67 -3.63 -1.75
CA ASP A 112 2.45 -3.65 -0.94
C ASP A 112 2.72 -2.84 0.33
N ALA A 113 1.81 -1.93 0.66
CA ALA A 113 1.99 -1.06 1.82
C ALA A 113 0.65 -0.80 2.50
N THR A 114 0.68 -0.72 3.84
CA THR A 114 -0.49 -0.43 4.67
C THR A 114 -0.16 0.75 5.60
N ASP A 115 -1.09 1.68 5.78
CA ASP A 115 -0.93 2.78 6.74
C ASP A 115 -1.33 2.38 8.17
N ILE A 116 -1.10 3.26 9.14
CA ILE A 116 -1.49 3.06 10.54
C ILE A 116 -3.03 3.03 10.74
N HIS A 117 -3.79 3.47 9.75
CA HIS A 117 -5.26 3.44 9.71
C HIS A 117 -5.80 2.20 8.97
N ASN A 118 -4.91 1.28 8.59
CA ASN A 118 -5.19 0.03 7.90
C ASN A 118 -5.86 0.21 6.52
N ASN A 119 -5.50 1.28 5.82
CA ASN A 119 -5.71 1.43 4.38
C ASN A 119 -4.49 0.90 3.64
N SER A 120 -4.69 0.23 2.51
CA SER A 120 -3.63 -0.49 1.82
C SER A 120 -3.63 -0.20 0.33
N ILE A 121 -2.43 -0.23 -0.25
CA ILE A 121 -2.22 -0.34 -1.70
C ILE A 121 -1.73 -1.75 -2.06
N PRO A 122 -2.24 -2.33 -3.16
CA PRO A 122 -1.68 -3.52 -3.78
C PRO A 122 -0.44 -3.20 -4.63
#